data_AF-A0A520ZP80-F1
#
_entry.id   AF-A0A520ZP80-F1
#
_cell.length_a   1.000
_cell.length_b   1.000
_cell.length_c   1.000
_cell.angle_alpha   90.00
_cell.angle_beta   90.00
_cell.angle_gamma   90.00
#
_symmetry.space_group_name_H-M   'P 1'
#
loop_
_entity.id
_entity.type
_entity.pdbx_description
1 polymer ?
#
loop_
_entity_poly.entity_id
_entity_poly.type
_entity_poly.pdbx_seq_one_letter_code
_entity_poly.pdbx_strand_id
1 'polypeptide(L)'
;MVRLLSLVLVLGLTGCGLIRPIGGEGVSAQNLPYRASLKRGDDRRDLTVRVRAPGATVGQVRESVRFQATRYCLSTFGGSDAYWAIDPATGDWAFVRAGEDMVFTARCTAR
;
A
#
# COMPACT_ATOMS: atom_id res chain seq x y z
N MET A 1 37.09 49.16 -10.39
CA MET A 1 36.81 47.82 -10.96
C MET A 1 36.24 46.87 -9.89
N VAL A 2 35.19 47.27 -9.15
CA VAL A 2 34.61 46.49 -8.02
C VAL A 2 33.07 46.52 -8.03
N ARG A 3 32.42 47.10 -9.06
CA ARG A 3 30.94 47.18 -9.13
C ARG A 3 30.27 46.12 -10.01
N LEU A 4 31.04 45.32 -10.74
CA LEU A 4 30.52 44.29 -11.66
C LEU A 4 30.56 42.87 -11.08
N LEU A 5 31.23 42.64 -9.94
CA LEU A 5 31.35 41.30 -9.34
C LEU A 5 30.11 40.88 -8.53
N SER A 6 29.25 41.84 -8.15
CA SER A 6 28.16 41.58 -7.20
C SER A 6 26.87 41.06 -7.84
N LEU A 7 26.75 41.05 -9.17
CA LEU A 7 25.49 40.73 -9.85
C LEU A 7 25.32 39.24 -10.23
N VAL A 8 26.38 38.44 -10.17
CA VAL A 8 26.35 37.04 -10.65
C VAL A 8 26.02 36.03 -9.53
N LEU A 9 26.12 36.41 -8.26
CA LEU A 9 26.04 35.46 -7.13
C LEU A 9 24.61 35.12 -6.66
N VAL A 10 23.56 35.81 -7.14
CA VAL A 10 22.19 35.66 -6.60
C VAL A 10 21.30 34.69 -7.40
N LEU A 11 21.77 34.16 -8.54
CA LEU A 11 20.95 33.31 -9.43
C LEU A 11 20.97 31.81 -9.09
N GLY A 12 21.64 31.38 -8.01
CA GLY A 12 21.83 29.96 -7.69
C GLY A 12 20.80 29.30 -6.77
N LEU A 13 19.81 30.03 -6.23
CA LEU A 13 18.94 29.51 -5.15
C LEU A 13 17.53 29.07 -5.58
N THR A 14 17.19 29.07 -6.88
CA THR A 14 15.92 28.52 -7.37
C THR A 14 16.03 27.00 -7.56
N GLY A 15 16.22 26.26 -6.47
CA GLY A 15 16.54 24.84 -6.57
C GLY A 15 16.30 24.00 -5.34
N CYS A 16 15.27 24.27 -4.54
CA CYS A 16 14.78 23.31 -3.54
C CYS A 16 13.33 23.67 -3.16
N GLY A 17 12.38 22.84 -3.57
CA GLY A 17 10.98 23.07 -3.18
C GLY A 17 9.96 22.10 -3.77
N LEU A 18 10.34 21.28 -4.76
CA LEU A 18 9.49 20.23 -5.30
C LEU A 18 9.97 18.87 -4.80
N ILE A 19 9.90 18.66 -3.49
CA ILE A 19 9.81 17.30 -2.94
C ILE A 19 8.43 16.79 -3.37
N ARG A 20 8.36 16.20 -4.57
CA ARG A 20 7.18 15.45 -4.97
C ARG A 20 7.08 14.26 -4.03
N PRO A 21 5.91 14.00 -3.41
CA PRO A 21 5.73 12.77 -2.67
C PRO A 21 6.04 11.61 -3.62
N ILE A 22 6.92 10.70 -3.19
CA ILE A 22 7.29 9.50 -3.93
C ILE A 22 6.09 8.55 -3.89
N GLY A 23 5.06 8.86 -4.68
CA GLY A 23 3.95 7.99 -4.99
C GLY A 23 4.11 7.57 -6.44
N GLY A 24 4.68 6.39 -6.68
CA GLY A 24 4.75 5.84 -8.03
C GLY A 24 3.35 5.71 -8.64
N GLU A 25 3.27 5.69 -9.97
CA GLU A 25 2.08 5.33 -10.75
C GLU A 25 1.69 3.86 -10.47
N GLY A 26 1.24 3.58 -9.26
CA GLY A 26 0.58 2.34 -8.91
C GLY A 26 -0.80 2.32 -9.56
N VAL A 27 -1.30 1.12 -9.84
CA VAL A 27 -2.68 0.91 -10.28
C VAL A 27 -3.59 1.72 -9.36
N SER A 28 -4.30 2.71 -9.91
CA SER A 28 -5.26 3.47 -9.12
C SER A 28 -6.23 2.50 -8.49
N ALA A 29 -6.54 2.67 -7.20
CA ALA A 29 -7.49 1.83 -6.48
C ALA A 29 -8.85 1.72 -7.20
N GLN A 30 -9.14 2.67 -8.11
CA GLN A 30 -10.32 2.73 -8.97
C GLN A 30 -10.37 1.60 -10.03
N ASN A 31 -9.24 0.98 -10.38
CA ASN A 31 -9.16 -0.05 -11.44
C ASN A 31 -9.07 -1.49 -10.89
N LEU A 32 -9.25 -1.70 -9.59
CA LEU A 32 -9.19 -3.04 -9.00
C LEU A 32 -10.52 -3.79 -9.20
N PRO A 33 -10.49 -5.10 -9.50
CA PRO A 33 -11.68 -5.88 -9.89
C PRO A 33 -12.71 -6.03 -8.75
N TYR A 34 -12.24 -5.97 -7.50
CA TYR A 34 -13.10 -6.05 -6.33
C TYR A 34 -12.84 -4.92 -5.36
N ARG A 35 -13.92 -4.40 -4.76
CA ARG A 35 -13.85 -3.43 -3.68
C ARG A 35 -13.35 -4.10 -2.40
N ALA A 36 -12.19 -3.67 -1.95
CA ALA A 36 -11.58 -4.12 -0.69
C ALA A 36 -11.39 -2.94 0.27
N SER A 37 -11.42 -3.26 1.56
CA SER A 37 -11.19 -2.32 2.66
C SER A 37 -10.26 -2.94 3.68
N LEU A 38 -9.44 -2.11 4.34
CA LEU A 38 -8.48 -2.54 5.35
C LEU A 38 -8.89 -2.01 6.72
N LYS A 39 -8.72 -2.84 7.73
CA LYS A 39 -8.74 -2.48 9.14
C LYS A 39 -7.42 -2.89 9.78
N ARG A 40 -6.93 -2.07 10.70
CA ARG A 40 -5.79 -2.40 11.55
C ARG A 40 -6.29 -3.04 12.85
N GLY A 41 -5.49 -3.93 13.43
CA GLY A 41 -5.67 -4.45 14.79
C GLY A 41 -5.14 -3.48 15.84
N ASP A 42 -5.04 -3.98 17.07
CA ASP A 42 -4.47 -3.24 18.21
C ASP A 42 -2.99 -2.94 17.97
N ASP A 43 -2.23 -3.95 17.53
CA ASP A 43 -0.94 -3.70 16.89
C ASP A 43 -1.20 -3.16 15.48
N ARG A 44 -0.66 -1.98 15.19
CA ARG A 44 -0.76 -1.33 13.87
C ARG A 44 -0.20 -2.17 12.74
N ARG A 45 0.66 -3.15 13.04
CA ARG A 45 1.21 -4.07 12.04
C ARG A 45 0.22 -5.17 11.67
N ASP A 46 -0.73 -5.50 12.51
CA ASP A 46 -1.76 -6.50 12.23
C ASP A 46 -2.88 -5.91 11.38
N LEU A 47 -3.17 -6.56 10.27
CA LEU A 47 -4.11 -6.10 9.25
C LEU A 47 -5.19 -7.15 9.03
N THR A 48 -6.41 -6.66 8.85
CA THR A 48 -7.53 -7.42 8.32
C THR A 48 -8.03 -6.74 7.07
N VAL A 49 -8.04 -7.46 5.96
CA VAL A 49 -8.52 -6.95 4.67
C VAL A 49 -9.80 -7.67 4.30
N ARG A 50 -10.88 -6.91 4.14
CA ARG A 50 -12.19 -7.40 3.72
C ARG A 50 -12.44 -7.04 2.27
N VAL A 51 -12.82 -8.01 1.46
CA VAL A 51 -13.21 -7.83 0.05
C VAL A 51 -14.60 -8.39 -0.16
N ARG A 52 -15.48 -7.61 -0.81
CA ARG A 52 -16.80 -8.11 -1.21
C ARG A 52 -16.70 -8.78 -2.56
N ALA A 53 -16.86 -10.11 -2.58
CA ALA A 53 -16.60 -10.92 -3.76
C ALA A 53 -17.43 -12.22 -3.71
N PRO A 54 -18.74 -12.15 -4.02
CA PRO A 54 -19.61 -13.32 -4.01
C PRO A 54 -19.13 -14.35 -5.02
N GLY A 55 -18.93 -15.59 -4.57
CA GLY A 55 -18.49 -16.71 -5.41
C GLY A 55 -17.05 -16.63 -5.95
N ALA A 56 -16.27 -15.61 -5.58
CA ALA A 56 -14.89 -15.47 -6.06
C ALA A 56 -13.90 -16.40 -5.34
N THR A 57 -12.84 -16.73 -6.05
CA THR A 57 -11.67 -17.47 -5.55
C THR A 57 -10.60 -16.53 -4.99
N VAL A 58 -9.67 -17.07 -4.19
CA VAL A 58 -8.52 -16.32 -3.66
C VAL A 58 -7.71 -15.66 -4.79
N GLY A 59 -7.46 -16.39 -5.88
CA GLY A 59 -6.73 -15.86 -7.05
C GLY A 59 -7.39 -14.63 -7.68
N GLN A 60 -8.72 -14.63 -7.81
CA GLN A 60 -9.46 -13.51 -8.38
C GLN A 60 -9.42 -12.25 -7.51
N VAL A 61 -9.48 -12.41 -6.18
CA VAL A 61 -9.49 -11.28 -5.24
C VAL A 61 -8.10 -10.83 -4.79
N ARG A 62 -7.05 -11.62 -5.10
CA ARG A 62 -5.70 -11.45 -4.56
C ARG A 62 -5.18 -10.03 -4.73
N GLU A 63 -5.29 -9.46 -5.93
CA GLU A 63 -4.73 -8.13 -6.18
C GLU A 63 -5.50 -7.03 -5.44
N SER A 64 -6.83 -7.10 -5.43
CA SER A 64 -7.67 -6.19 -4.66
C SER A 64 -7.32 -6.19 -3.17
N VAL A 65 -7.02 -7.36 -2.62
CA VAL A 65 -6.66 -7.56 -1.22
C VAL A 65 -5.22 -7.11 -0.94
N ARG A 66 -4.27 -7.56 -1.77
CA ARG A 66 -2.84 -7.23 -1.67
C ARG A 66 -2.60 -5.73 -1.68
N PHE A 67 -3.24 -5.04 -2.63
CA PHE A 67 -3.09 -3.60 -2.81
C PHE A 67 -3.37 -2.82 -1.52
N GLN A 68 -4.41 -3.18 -0.76
CA GLN A 68 -4.74 -2.47 0.48
C GLN A 68 -3.64 -2.60 1.53
N ALA A 69 -3.10 -3.81 1.71
CA ALA A 69 -2.03 -4.08 2.65
C ALA A 69 -0.72 -3.40 2.20
N THR A 70 -0.34 -3.55 0.93
CA THR A 70 0.85 -2.91 0.34
C THR A 70 0.83 -1.41 0.52
N ARG A 71 -0.28 -0.75 0.18
CA ARG A 71 -0.43 0.70 0.37
C ARG A 71 -0.26 1.10 1.82
N TYR A 72 -0.89 0.37 2.75
CA TYR A 72 -0.84 0.68 4.18
C TYR A 72 0.56 0.46 4.77
N CYS A 73 1.18 -0.69 4.50
CA CYS A 73 2.51 -1.01 5.02
C CYS A 73 3.54 0.00 4.49
N LEU A 74 3.47 0.35 3.20
CA LEU A 74 4.36 1.32 2.59
C LEU A 74 4.18 2.71 3.22
N SER A 75 2.95 3.21 3.34
CA SER A 75 2.71 4.56 3.86
C SER A 75 2.94 4.68 5.37
N THR A 76 2.90 3.57 6.11
CA THR A 76 2.98 3.57 7.58
C THR A 76 4.36 3.19 8.09
N PHE A 77 5.03 2.22 7.44
CA PHE A 77 6.29 1.64 7.90
C PHE A 77 7.41 1.75 6.85
N GLY A 78 7.16 2.35 5.69
CA GLY A 78 8.17 2.54 4.65
C GLY A 78 8.52 1.30 3.83
N GLY A 79 7.82 0.17 4.04
CA GLY A 79 8.00 -1.05 3.24
C GLY A 79 6.67 -1.70 2.85
N SER A 80 6.61 -2.27 1.66
CA SER A 80 5.38 -2.82 1.05
C SER A 80 5.01 -4.23 1.47
N ASP A 81 5.92 -4.92 2.18
CA ASP A 81 5.81 -6.34 2.43
C ASP A 81 4.85 -6.67 3.59
N ALA A 82 4.05 -7.70 3.37
CA ALA A 82 3.12 -8.24 4.36
C ALA A 82 3.18 -9.77 4.36
N TYR A 83 3.21 -10.35 5.56
CA TYR A 83 3.07 -11.77 5.78
C TYR A 83 1.59 -12.13 5.86
N TRP A 84 1.13 -13.07 5.07
CA TRP A 84 -0.28 -13.47 4.99
C TRP A 84 -0.51 -14.77 5.76
N ALA A 85 -1.69 -14.91 6.36
CA ALA A 85 -2.11 -16.21 6.89
C ALA A 85 -2.28 -17.20 5.73
N ILE A 86 -1.73 -18.40 5.89
CA ILE A 86 -1.75 -19.46 4.88
C ILE A 86 -2.66 -20.59 5.36
N ASP A 87 -3.49 -21.10 4.47
CA ASP A 87 -4.27 -22.30 4.68
C ASP A 87 -3.36 -23.53 4.46
N PRO A 88 -3.12 -24.36 5.48
CA PRO A 88 -2.22 -25.51 5.36
C PRO A 88 -2.72 -26.59 4.39
N ALA A 89 -4.01 -26.65 4.08
CA ALA A 89 -4.56 -27.63 3.15
C ALA A 89 -4.32 -27.25 1.69
N THR A 90 -4.37 -25.96 1.36
CA THR A 90 -4.23 -25.45 -0.02
C THR A 90 -2.87 -24.83 -0.31
N GLY A 91 -2.13 -24.43 0.72
CA GLY A 91 -0.88 -23.67 0.59
C GLY A 91 -1.07 -22.23 0.10
N ASP A 92 -2.32 -21.76 -0.01
CA ASP A 92 -2.66 -20.41 -0.43
C ASP A 92 -3.15 -19.55 0.76
N TRP A 93 -3.49 -18.29 0.52
CA TRP A 93 -3.97 -17.37 1.55
C TRP A 93 -5.26 -17.89 2.18
N ALA A 94 -5.21 -18.05 3.50
CA ALA A 94 -6.39 -18.35 4.29
C ALA A 94 -7.35 -17.15 4.30
N PHE A 95 -8.64 -17.45 4.31
CA PHE A 95 -9.68 -16.45 4.48
C PHE A 95 -10.86 -17.01 5.27
N VAL A 96 -11.57 -16.12 5.95
CA VAL A 96 -12.86 -16.42 6.56
C VAL A 96 -13.96 -15.84 5.68
N ARG A 97 -14.99 -16.64 5.41
CA ARG A 97 -16.19 -16.17 4.70
C ARG A 97 -17.17 -15.54 5.68
N ALA A 98 -17.60 -14.32 5.40
CA ALA A 98 -18.57 -13.57 6.20
C ALA A 98 -19.70 -13.06 5.27
N GLY A 99 -20.70 -13.90 5.03
CA GLY A 99 -21.71 -13.65 3.99
C GLY A 99 -21.08 -13.64 2.59
N GLU A 100 -21.25 -12.54 1.86
CA GLU A 100 -20.65 -12.32 0.53
C GLU A 100 -19.20 -11.80 0.58
N ASP A 101 -18.69 -11.54 1.78
CA ASP A 101 -17.35 -11.00 1.96
C ASP A 101 -16.34 -12.11 2.26
N MET A 102 -15.12 -11.91 1.79
CA MET A 102 -13.94 -12.69 2.17
C MET A 102 -13.05 -11.81 3.05
N VAL A 103 -12.58 -12.36 4.16
CA VAL A 103 -11.76 -11.66 5.14
C VAL A 103 -10.41 -12.34 5.24
N PHE A 104 -9.36 -11.60 4.93
CA PHE A 104 -7.97 -12.05 4.97
C PHE A 104 -7.23 -11.36 6.11
N THR A 105 -6.24 -12.05 6.67
CA THR A 105 -5.36 -11.52 7.71
C THR A 105 -3.93 -11.45 7.22
N ALA A 106 -3.26 -10.36 7.55
CA ALA A 106 -1.88 -10.11 7.19
C ALA A 106 -1.15 -9.31 8.26
N ARG A 107 0.18 -9.29 8.22
CA ARG A 107 1.01 -8.48 9.11
C ARG A 107 2.13 -7.78 8.33
N CYS A 108 2.30 -6.48 8.48
CA CYS A 108 3.41 -5.74 7.86
C CYS A 108 4.76 -6.20 8.43
N THR A 109 5.76 -6.43 7.57
CA THR A 109 7.05 -7.02 7.97
C THR A 109 8.24 -6.07 7.96
N ALA A 110 8.11 -4.88 7.35
CA ALA A 110 9.17 -3.87 7.30
C ALA A 110 9.63 -3.45 8.71
N ARG A 111 10.94 -3.38 8.95
CA ARG A 111 11.53 -3.11 10.27
C ARG A 111 11.63 -1.63 10.57
#